data_AF-A0A3B9NZE2-F1
#
_entry.id   AF-A0A3B9NZE2-F1
#
_cell.length_a   1.000
_cell.length_b   1.000
_cell.length_c   1.000
_cell.angle_alpha   90.00
_cell.angle_beta   90.00
_cell.angle_gamma   90.00
#
_symmetry.space_group_name_H-M   'P 1'
#
loop_
_entity.id
_entity.type
_entity.pdbx_description
1 polymer ?
#
loop_
_entity_poly.entity_id
_entity_poly.type
_entity_poly.pdbx_seq_one_letter_code
_entity_poly.pdbx_strand_id
1 'polypeptide(L)'
;MPTSSPWAQDDLFLLVGGYNLIGDGDRVNSLKLPDATATIEETTGLGTNVPIHKATGHKEYDDIEVAGWFSDATDSINVALAAGHSQTARVFMGGDAGKVAGDPFQGGTALDMVYKRRGEPKMLQKADGSLKVTDVVHHGVLLKALAAVTADGDTKAASHDIGASTVVVSTSSVANPSVIATATPHGLDSGDTVTIAGHAGSTPSINGDHVATVLTPTTFTIPVNVTVGGTGGTARRIKTSGGAWSYAEVPSLTLGGHTNLTFEFWDSVDNAVWVTLGTVVFTTGPNAGRVQDTGTINRYTAVSWDFTGAGSGPSATIMAGIARL
;
A
#
# COMPACT_ATOMS: atom_id res chain seq x y z
N MET A 1 -0.74 -27.75 -3.79
CA MET A 1 0.18 -27.51 -2.65
C MET A 1 0.60 -26.07 -2.74
N PRO A 2 0.43 -25.23 -1.72
CA PRO A 2 0.91 -23.86 -1.79
C PRO A 2 2.44 -23.92 -1.91
N THR A 3 2.98 -23.37 -2.98
CA THR A 3 4.41 -23.20 -3.16
C THR A 3 4.86 -22.16 -2.14
N SER A 4 5.33 -22.60 -0.98
CA SER A 4 6.08 -21.75 -0.06
C SER A 4 7.25 -21.18 -0.85
N SER A 5 7.16 -19.91 -1.21
CA SER A 5 8.21 -19.22 -1.93
C SER A 5 9.51 -19.24 -1.10
N PRO A 6 10.69 -19.48 -1.71
CA PRO A 6 11.96 -19.59 -1.00
C PRO A 6 12.56 -18.23 -0.57
N TRP A 7 11.72 -17.21 -0.34
CA TRP A 7 12.20 -15.91 0.14
C TRP A 7 12.90 -16.10 1.49
N ALA A 8 14.07 -15.46 1.66
CA ALA A 8 14.74 -15.42 2.96
C ALA A 8 13.78 -14.75 3.95
N GLN A 9 13.52 -15.43 5.06
CA GLN A 9 12.54 -15.04 6.06
C GLN A 9 12.85 -13.69 6.74
N ASP A 10 14.05 -13.14 6.48
CA ASP A 10 14.63 -11.97 7.11
C ASP A 10 14.06 -10.63 6.60
N ASP A 11 13.36 -10.61 5.46
CA ASP A 11 12.88 -9.37 4.81
C ASP A 11 11.41 -9.05 5.07
N LEU A 12 10.73 -9.93 5.81
CA LEU A 12 9.30 -9.85 6.09
C LEU A 12 9.00 -8.89 7.25
N PHE A 13 7.93 -8.10 7.14
CA PHE A 13 7.39 -7.34 8.26
C PHE A 13 5.87 -7.46 8.33
N LEU A 14 5.32 -7.42 9.55
CA LEU A 14 3.89 -7.30 9.79
C LEU A 14 3.67 -6.46 11.07
N LEU A 15 3.06 -5.30 10.89
CA LEU A 15 2.61 -4.42 11.96
C LEU A 15 1.08 -4.44 12.01
N VAL A 16 0.52 -4.56 13.21
CA VAL A 16 -0.93 -4.54 13.42
C VAL A 16 -1.25 -3.70 14.65
N GLY A 17 -1.88 -2.54 14.45
CA GLY A 17 -2.22 -1.63 15.54
C GLY A 17 -0.99 -1.10 16.29
N GLY A 18 0.15 -0.97 15.61
CA GLY A 18 1.46 -0.65 16.16
C GLY A 18 2.25 -1.86 16.62
N TYR A 19 1.65 -3.04 16.82
CA TYR A 19 2.40 -4.19 17.31
C TYR A 19 3.18 -4.86 16.19
N ASN A 20 4.49 -5.08 16.39
CA ASN A 20 5.31 -5.85 15.48
C ASN A 20 5.11 -7.35 15.70
N LEU A 21 4.34 -7.98 14.81
CA LEU A 21 3.96 -9.39 14.93
C LEU A 21 5.02 -10.36 14.41
N ILE A 22 6.13 -9.85 13.91
CA ILE A 22 7.28 -10.66 13.49
C ILE A 22 8.39 -10.55 14.54
N GLY A 23 8.44 -9.45 15.29
CA GLY A 23 9.34 -9.22 16.42
C GLY A 23 10.83 -9.21 16.04
N ASP A 24 11.69 -9.20 17.06
CA ASP A 24 13.16 -9.38 16.97
C ASP A 24 13.57 -10.85 16.73
N GLY A 25 12.62 -11.73 16.38
CA GLY A 25 12.84 -13.16 16.28
C GLY A 25 13.06 -13.61 14.83
N ASP A 26 14.27 -14.06 14.50
CA ASP A 26 14.66 -14.73 13.24
C ASP A 26 13.83 -16.01 12.89
N ARG A 27 12.67 -16.25 13.52
CA ARG A 27 11.92 -17.51 13.42
C ARG A 27 10.42 -17.33 13.42
N VAL A 28 9.90 -16.50 12.52
CA VAL A 28 8.56 -16.75 11.96
C VAL A 28 8.60 -18.15 11.33
N ASN A 29 7.59 -18.98 11.52
CA ASN A 29 7.53 -20.27 10.81
C ASN A 29 6.71 -20.12 9.52
N SER A 30 5.71 -19.25 9.53
CA SER A 30 4.91 -18.89 8.36
C SER A 30 4.25 -17.52 8.55
N LEU A 31 4.28 -16.70 7.51
CA LEU A 31 3.36 -15.58 7.34
C LEU A 31 2.64 -15.75 6.00
N LYS A 32 1.34 -15.53 6.01
CA LYS A 32 0.51 -15.35 4.83
C LYS A 32 -0.09 -13.95 4.88
N LEU A 33 0.28 -13.10 3.93
CA LEU A 33 -0.41 -11.83 3.70
C LEU A 33 -1.71 -12.08 2.92
N PRO A 34 -2.68 -11.17 2.97
CA PRO A 34 -3.94 -11.35 2.27
C PRO A 34 -3.74 -11.44 0.76
N ASP A 35 -4.27 -12.50 0.16
CA ASP A 35 -4.38 -12.59 -1.29
C ASP A 35 -5.85 -12.36 -1.68
N ALA A 36 -6.06 -11.62 -2.77
CA ALA A 36 -7.38 -11.40 -3.34
C ALA A 36 -7.79 -12.61 -4.18
N THR A 37 -8.88 -13.28 -3.79
CA THR A 37 -9.53 -14.31 -4.60
C THR A 37 -10.79 -13.75 -5.23
N ALA A 38 -10.91 -13.88 -6.55
CA ALA A 38 -12.12 -13.50 -7.27
C ALA A 38 -13.20 -14.56 -7.05
N THR A 39 -14.38 -14.14 -6.59
CA THR A 39 -15.53 -15.04 -6.48
C THR A 39 -16.07 -15.31 -7.90
N ILE A 40 -16.22 -16.59 -8.25
CA ILE A 40 -16.78 -17.03 -9.52
C ILE A 40 -18.08 -17.77 -9.28
N GLU A 41 -19.07 -17.55 -10.15
CA GLU A 41 -20.32 -18.28 -10.16
C GLU A 41 -20.36 -19.22 -11.37
N GLU A 42 -20.80 -20.46 -11.16
CA GLU A 42 -21.04 -21.39 -12.24
C GLU A 42 -22.32 -21.02 -12.99
N THR A 43 -22.20 -20.78 -14.31
CA THR A 43 -23.29 -20.38 -15.21
C THR A 43 -23.51 -21.40 -16.32
N THR A 44 -23.09 -22.64 -16.09
CA THR A 44 -23.19 -23.73 -17.06
C THR A 44 -24.66 -23.98 -17.44
N GLY A 45 -24.97 -23.80 -18.73
CA GLY A 45 -26.30 -24.11 -19.26
C GLY A 45 -26.55 -25.62 -19.35
N LEU A 46 -27.82 -26.01 -19.37
CA LEU A 46 -28.22 -27.38 -19.68
C LEU A 46 -27.75 -27.74 -21.10
N GLY A 47 -27.06 -28.89 -21.24
CA GLY A 47 -26.58 -29.41 -22.53
C GLY A 47 -25.10 -29.14 -22.84
N THR A 48 -24.39 -28.41 -21.99
CA THR A 48 -22.92 -28.27 -22.07
C THR A 48 -22.23 -29.13 -21.01
N ASN A 49 -21.24 -29.92 -21.43
CA ASN A 49 -20.45 -30.78 -20.53
C ASN A 49 -19.20 -30.08 -19.97
N VAL A 50 -18.99 -28.81 -20.31
CA VAL A 50 -17.84 -28.01 -19.86
C VAL A 50 -18.34 -26.92 -18.91
N PRO A 51 -17.85 -26.86 -17.65
CA PRO A 51 -18.24 -25.84 -16.70
C PRO A 51 -17.89 -24.43 -17.21
N ILE A 52 -18.87 -23.52 -17.24
CA ILE A 52 -18.67 -22.12 -17.63
C ILE A 52 -18.82 -21.27 -16.37
N HIS A 53 -17.79 -20.50 -16.06
CA HIS A 53 -17.78 -19.62 -14.88
C HIS A 53 -17.81 -18.15 -15.30
N LYS A 54 -18.52 -17.32 -14.54
CA LYS A 54 -18.48 -15.86 -14.66
C LYS A 54 -17.98 -15.25 -13.36
N ALA A 55 -17.16 -14.21 -13.48
CA ALA A 55 -16.78 -13.41 -12.32
C ALA A 55 -18.00 -12.66 -11.79
N THR A 56 -18.24 -12.72 -10.48
CA THR A 56 -19.37 -12.03 -9.84
C THR A 56 -19.09 -10.53 -9.63
N GLY A 57 -17.84 -10.11 -9.84
CA GLY A 57 -17.37 -8.77 -9.48
C GLY A 57 -17.03 -8.62 -7.99
N HIS A 58 -17.23 -9.66 -7.18
CA HIS A 58 -16.85 -9.69 -5.78
C HIS A 58 -15.41 -10.22 -5.62
N LYS A 59 -14.65 -9.59 -4.72
CA LYS A 59 -13.32 -10.04 -4.31
C LYS A 59 -13.37 -10.36 -2.82
N GLU A 60 -12.88 -11.54 -2.47
CA GLU A 60 -12.66 -11.92 -1.07
C GLU A 60 -11.16 -11.85 -0.79
N TYR A 61 -10.82 -11.38 0.41
CA TYR A 61 -9.45 -11.41 0.90
C TYR A 61 -9.31 -12.56 1.88
N ASP A 62 -8.24 -13.32 1.71
CA ASP A 62 -7.83 -14.32 2.67
C ASP A 62 -7.42 -13.66 4.00
N ASP A 63 -7.49 -14.45 5.07
CA ASP A 63 -7.07 -14.02 6.40
C ASP A 63 -5.54 -13.85 6.44
N ILE A 64 -5.07 -12.93 7.29
CA ILE A 64 -3.65 -12.84 7.62
C ILE A 64 -3.35 -13.96 8.60
N GLU A 65 -2.41 -14.83 8.24
CA GLU A 65 -2.00 -15.95 9.11
C GLU A 65 -0.55 -15.76 9.53
N VAL A 66 -0.30 -15.73 10.84
CA VAL A 66 1.05 -15.67 11.41
C VAL A 66 1.25 -16.83 12.35
N ALA A 67 2.33 -17.59 12.18
CA ALA A 67 2.73 -18.61 13.14
C ALA A 67 4.22 -18.46 13.42
N GLY A 68 4.59 -18.32 14.69
CA GLY A 68 5.95 -17.94 15.04
C GLY A 68 6.25 -18.02 16.54
N TRP A 69 7.48 -17.63 16.86
CA TRP A 69 7.91 -17.40 18.23
C TRP A 69 7.80 -15.92 18.54
N PHE A 70 7.18 -15.59 19.66
CA PHE A 70 6.95 -14.23 20.11
C PHE A 70 7.63 -14.00 21.46
N SER A 71 8.25 -12.83 21.61
CA SER A 71 8.77 -12.33 22.89
C SER A 71 7.72 -11.44 23.54
N ASP A 72 7.25 -11.82 24.72
CA ASP A 72 6.30 -11.00 25.49
C ASP A 72 6.98 -9.88 26.29
N ALA A 73 8.31 -9.92 26.40
CA ALA A 73 9.07 -9.07 27.32
C ALA A 73 9.23 -7.62 26.83
N THR A 74 9.14 -7.38 25.53
CA THR A 74 9.45 -6.06 24.92
C THR A 74 8.18 -5.28 24.56
N ASP A 75 7.20 -5.94 23.93
CA ASP A 75 6.08 -5.26 23.28
C ASP A 75 4.70 -5.69 23.80
N SER A 76 4.64 -6.58 24.82
CA SER A 76 3.39 -7.12 25.37
C SER A 76 2.42 -7.66 24.29
N ILE A 77 2.96 -8.12 23.15
CA ILE A 77 2.18 -8.55 21.97
C ILE A 77 1.18 -9.63 22.35
N ASN A 78 1.58 -10.59 23.21
CA ASN A 78 0.67 -11.66 23.61
C ASN A 78 -0.47 -11.12 24.46
N VAL A 79 -0.20 -10.18 25.38
CA VAL A 79 -1.26 -9.57 26.19
C VAL A 79 -2.20 -8.76 25.30
N ALA A 80 -1.68 -7.93 24.40
CA ALA A 80 -2.47 -7.05 23.55
C ALA A 80 -3.31 -7.78 22.49
N LEU A 81 -2.81 -8.90 21.95
CA LEU A 81 -3.53 -9.73 20.97
C LEU A 81 -4.36 -10.85 21.60
N ALA A 82 -3.94 -11.44 22.72
CA ALA A 82 -4.70 -12.50 23.39
C ALA A 82 -5.79 -11.96 24.33
N ALA A 83 -5.58 -10.82 24.98
CA ALA A 83 -6.63 -10.16 25.77
C ALA A 83 -7.61 -9.37 24.87
N GLY A 84 -7.18 -9.07 23.64
CA GLY A 84 -7.88 -8.25 22.69
C GLY A 84 -8.60 -9.04 21.61
N HIS A 85 -9.49 -9.99 21.96
CA HIS A 85 -10.64 -10.36 21.10
C HIS A 85 -11.61 -9.17 20.92
N SER A 86 -11.02 -8.01 20.64
CA SER A 86 -11.67 -6.75 20.44
C SER A 86 -12.28 -6.85 19.06
N GLN A 87 -13.60 -6.74 18.99
CA GLN A 87 -14.34 -6.59 17.73
C GLN A 87 -14.03 -5.25 17.04
N THR A 88 -12.87 -4.65 17.31
CA THR A 88 -12.41 -3.38 16.76
C THR A 88 -11.33 -3.67 15.73
N ALA A 89 -11.61 -3.30 14.50
CA ALA A 89 -10.66 -3.44 13.41
C ALA A 89 -9.44 -2.56 13.66
N ARG A 90 -8.24 -3.13 13.53
CA ARG A 90 -6.96 -2.45 13.66
C ARG A 90 -6.36 -2.24 12.28
N VAL A 91 -5.62 -1.15 12.11
CA VAL A 91 -4.82 -0.93 10.91
C VAL A 91 -3.70 -1.96 10.88
N PHE A 92 -3.38 -2.47 9.69
CA PHE A 92 -2.19 -3.28 9.48
C PHE A 92 -1.36 -2.75 8.32
N MET A 93 -0.06 -3.03 8.39
CA MET A 93 0.90 -2.91 7.29
C MET A 93 1.77 -4.16 7.27
N GLY A 94 1.91 -4.80 6.11
CA GLY A 94 2.80 -5.94 5.93
C GLY A 94 3.37 -6.03 4.53
N GLY A 95 4.52 -6.67 4.39
CA GLY A 95 5.20 -6.82 3.09
C GLY A 95 6.25 -7.91 3.13
N ASP A 96 6.53 -8.47 1.95
CA ASP A 96 7.52 -9.52 1.69
C ASP A 96 8.90 -8.97 1.28
N ALA A 97 8.98 -7.66 1.07
CA ALA A 97 10.18 -6.83 1.00
C ALA A 97 9.83 -5.51 1.70
N GLY A 98 10.70 -4.91 2.52
CA GLY A 98 10.23 -3.72 3.25
C GLY A 98 11.05 -3.19 4.40
N LYS A 99 12.37 -3.18 4.28
CA LYS A 99 13.21 -2.44 5.24
C LYS A 99 13.70 -1.10 4.68
N VAL A 100 13.29 -0.72 3.47
CA VAL A 100 13.72 0.53 2.83
C VAL A 100 12.51 1.31 2.27
N ALA A 101 12.64 2.65 2.26
CA ALA A 101 11.65 3.50 1.60
C ALA A 101 11.58 3.19 0.10
N GLY A 102 10.37 3.08 -0.44
CA GLY A 102 10.07 2.68 -1.82
C GLY A 102 9.71 1.21 -1.98
N ASP A 103 9.98 0.37 -0.98
CA ASP A 103 9.55 -1.04 -1.01
C ASP A 103 8.00 -1.13 -0.97
N PRO A 104 7.41 -2.14 -1.64
CA PRO A 104 5.98 -2.33 -1.65
C PRO A 104 5.46 -2.78 -0.28
N PHE A 105 4.23 -2.40 0.06
CA PHE A 105 3.52 -2.95 1.20
C PHE A 105 2.05 -3.20 0.88
N GLN A 106 1.42 -4.06 1.67
CA GLN A 106 -0.01 -4.24 1.76
C GLN A 106 -0.51 -3.62 3.05
N GLY A 107 -1.57 -2.80 2.98
CA GLY A 107 -2.18 -2.17 4.14
C GLY A 107 -3.69 -2.25 4.10
N GLY A 108 -4.32 -2.22 5.27
CA GLY A 108 -5.77 -2.31 5.38
C GLY A 108 -6.21 -2.26 6.83
N THR A 109 -7.39 -2.79 7.09
CA THR A 109 -7.84 -3.08 8.47
C THR A 109 -8.15 -4.54 8.64
N ALA A 110 -7.83 -5.08 9.81
CA ALA A 110 -8.09 -6.46 10.17
C ALA A 110 -8.62 -6.57 11.60
N LEU A 111 -9.48 -7.55 11.84
CA LEU A 111 -9.98 -7.94 13.15
C LEU A 111 -9.15 -9.08 13.73
N ASP A 112 -8.84 -8.97 15.02
CA ASP A 112 -8.20 -10.04 15.77
C ASP A 112 -9.19 -11.19 16.01
N MET A 113 -9.09 -12.28 15.25
CA MET A 113 -10.02 -13.42 15.37
C MET A 113 -9.48 -14.51 16.29
N VAL A 114 -8.26 -14.98 16.06
CA VAL A 114 -7.72 -16.12 16.80
C VAL A 114 -6.25 -15.86 17.13
N TYR A 115 -5.90 -15.81 18.42
CA TYR A 115 -4.53 -15.89 18.88
C TYR A 115 -4.40 -17.03 19.89
N LYS A 116 -3.70 -18.10 19.53
CA LYS A 116 -3.55 -19.30 20.37
C LYS A 116 -2.09 -19.54 20.73
N ARG A 117 -1.80 -19.59 22.03
CA ARG A 117 -0.50 -20.00 22.58
C ARG A 117 -0.37 -21.53 22.50
N ARG A 118 0.72 -22.04 21.90
CA ARG A 118 1.00 -23.49 21.74
C ARG A 118 1.98 -24.07 22.76
N GLY A 119 2.75 -23.27 23.50
CA GLY A 119 3.66 -23.77 24.53
C GLY A 119 4.59 -22.72 25.14
N GLU A 120 5.10 -23.00 26.35
CA GLU A 120 5.84 -22.06 27.21
C GLU A 120 7.21 -22.61 27.68
N PRO A 121 8.26 -22.63 26.83
CA PRO A 121 9.63 -22.78 27.30
C PRO A 121 10.19 -21.44 27.81
N LYS A 122 9.92 -21.13 29.09
CA LYS A 122 10.55 -20.16 30.00
C LYS A 122 10.86 -18.71 29.56
N MET A 123 10.84 -18.31 28.28
CA MET A 123 10.87 -16.90 27.80
C MET A 123 10.34 -16.69 26.37
N LEU A 124 10.24 -17.73 25.53
CA LEU A 124 9.69 -17.62 24.16
C LEU A 124 8.36 -18.34 24.09
N GLN A 125 7.33 -17.67 23.58
CA GLN A 125 6.00 -18.26 23.42
C GLN A 125 5.76 -18.56 21.95
N LYS A 126 5.36 -19.79 21.63
CA LYS A 126 4.86 -20.09 20.29
C LYS A 126 3.40 -19.70 20.21
N ALA A 127 3.01 -18.92 19.21
CA ALA A 127 1.61 -18.64 18.95
C ALA A 127 1.27 -18.79 17.47
N ASP A 128 -0.01 -19.06 17.21
CA ASP A 128 -0.60 -18.85 15.90
C ASP A 128 -1.68 -17.78 16.01
N GLY A 129 -1.56 -16.77 15.15
CA GLY A 129 -2.48 -15.68 14.95
C GLY A 129 -3.21 -15.82 13.61
N SER A 130 -4.51 -15.57 13.59
CA SER A 130 -5.30 -15.34 12.39
C SER A 130 -6.09 -14.05 12.56
N LEU A 131 -5.90 -13.14 11.60
CA LEU A 131 -6.54 -11.83 11.56
C LEU A 131 -7.44 -11.77 10.33
N LYS A 132 -8.69 -11.38 10.51
CA LYS A 132 -9.66 -11.27 9.42
C LYS A 132 -9.62 -9.89 8.82
N VAL A 133 -9.25 -9.81 7.54
CA VAL A 133 -9.33 -8.56 6.80
C VAL A 133 -10.79 -8.09 6.74
N THR A 134 -11.04 -6.85 7.16
CA THR A 134 -12.39 -6.26 7.23
C THR A 134 -12.72 -5.28 6.11
N ASP A 135 -11.69 -4.83 5.40
CA ASP A 135 -11.80 -3.80 4.37
C ASP A 135 -10.95 -4.20 3.16
N VAL A 136 -10.97 -3.39 2.10
CA VAL A 136 -10.10 -3.55 0.94
C VAL A 136 -8.64 -3.50 1.39
N VAL A 137 -7.84 -4.44 0.86
CA VAL A 137 -6.39 -4.41 0.99
C VAL A 137 -5.84 -3.49 -0.08
N HIS A 138 -5.10 -2.48 0.35
CA HIS A 138 -4.45 -1.53 -0.53
C HIS A 138 -2.99 -1.92 -0.70
N HIS A 139 -2.50 -1.80 -1.93
CA HIS A 139 -1.10 -2.02 -2.25
C HIS A 139 -0.44 -0.65 -2.42
N GLY A 140 0.59 -0.39 -1.62
CA GLY A 140 1.26 0.90 -1.58
C GLY A 140 2.77 0.77 -1.56
N VAL A 141 3.43 1.89 -1.29
CA VAL A 141 4.89 1.95 -1.07
C VAL A 141 5.22 2.55 0.29
N LEU A 142 6.30 2.10 0.89
CA LEU A 142 6.82 2.68 2.13
C LEU A 142 7.42 4.06 1.85
N LEU A 143 6.96 5.07 2.57
CA LEU A 143 7.59 6.40 2.58
C LEU A 143 8.65 6.48 3.68
N LYS A 144 8.41 5.82 4.81
CA LYS A 144 9.35 5.68 5.93
C LYS A 144 9.40 4.22 6.36
N ALA A 145 10.55 3.58 6.16
CA ALA A 145 10.81 2.24 6.67
C ALA A 145 10.84 2.22 8.21
N LEU A 146 10.59 1.05 8.78
CA LEU A 146 10.55 0.83 10.23
C LEU A 146 11.90 1.19 10.85
N ALA A 147 11.96 2.27 11.61
CA ALA A 147 13.16 2.63 12.36
C ALA A 147 12.85 3.50 13.58
N ALA A 148 13.80 3.52 14.52
CA ALA A 148 13.79 4.45 15.63
C ALA A 148 14.09 5.89 15.16
N VAL A 149 13.40 6.86 15.76
CA VAL A 149 13.59 8.30 15.61
C VAL A 149 13.62 8.96 16.98
N THR A 150 14.42 10.01 17.14
CA THR A 150 14.57 10.76 18.40
C THR A 150 14.36 12.26 18.23
N ALA A 151 13.89 12.67 17.06
CA ALA A 151 13.65 14.05 16.68
C ALA A 151 12.68 14.08 15.49
N ASP A 152 12.17 15.28 15.19
CA ASP A 152 11.36 15.56 14.01
C ASP A 152 12.15 15.24 12.74
N GLY A 153 11.44 14.97 11.66
CA GLY A 153 12.06 14.69 10.38
C GLY A 153 11.06 14.55 9.24
N ASP A 154 11.60 14.41 8.04
CA ASP A 154 10.81 14.20 6.85
C ASP A 154 11.55 13.38 5.79
N THR A 155 10.83 13.05 4.73
CA THR A 155 11.31 12.32 3.56
C THR A 155 11.22 13.15 2.28
N LYS A 156 11.05 14.48 2.37
CA LYS A 156 10.85 15.35 1.19
C LYS A 156 12.07 15.36 0.27
N ALA A 157 13.28 15.36 0.84
CA ALA A 157 14.52 15.28 0.07
C ALA A 157 14.76 13.89 -0.57
N ALA A 158 14.16 12.85 0.00
CA ALA A 158 14.22 11.47 -0.46
C ALA A 158 12.83 10.99 -0.91
N SER A 159 12.06 11.89 -1.52
CA SER A 159 10.67 11.62 -1.87
C SER A 159 10.56 10.48 -2.86
N HIS A 160 9.44 9.78 -2.81
CA HIS A 160 9.20 8.66 -3.70
C HIS A 160 8.38 9.09 -4.91
N ASP A 161 8.88 8.77 -6.11
CA ASP A 161 8.17 8.88 -7.35
C ASP A 161 7.26 7.67 -7.58
N ILE A 162 6.06 7.75 -7.02
CA ILE A 162 5.03 6.72 -7.18
C ILE A 162 4.30 6.78 -8.54
N GLY A 163 4.71 7.67 -9.46
CA GLY A 163 4.21 7.75 -10.85
C GLY A 163 4.97 6.89 -11.86
N ALA A 164 6.00 6.16 -11.44
CA ALA A 164 6.98 5.56 -12.36
C ALA A 164 6.48 4.43 -13.29
N SER A 165 5.19 4.01 -13.25
CA SER A 165 4.66 3.03 -14.21
C SER A 165 4.69 3.60 -15.62
N THR A 166 5.80 3.34 -16.30
CA THR A 166 6.07 3.78 -17.67
C THR A 166 5.82 2.59 -18.58
N VAL A 167 4.88 2.75 -19.49
CA VAL A 167 4.49 1.72 -20.45
C VAL A 167 4.78 2.17 -21.87
N VAL A 168 5.22 1.25 -22.72
CA VAL A 168 5.43 1.53 -24.15
C VAL A 168 4.09 1.70 -24.84
N VAL A 169 3.95 2.78 -25.60
CA VAL A 169 2.81 3.02 -26.48
C VAL A 169 3.06 2.30 -27.80
N SER A 170 2.17 1.40 -28.16
CA SER A 170 2.21 0.66 -29.43
C SER A 170 1.68 1.54 -30.56
N THR A 171 0.47 2.09 -30.40
CA THR A 171 -0.22 2.86 -31.44
C THR A 171 -1.17 3.92 -30.85
N SER A 172 -1.55 4.90 -31.68
CA SER A 172 -2.69 5.78 -31.46
C SER A 172 -3.69 5.70 -32.61
N SER A 173 -4.99 5.80 -32.33
CA SER A 173 -6.05 5.70 -33.34
C SER A 173 -6.41 7.04 -33.97
N VAL A 174 -6.94 6.99 -35.20
CA VAL A 174 -7.60 8.12 -35.87
C VAL A 174 -9.03 8.22 -35.33
N ALA A 175 -9.21 8.98 -34.24
CA ALA A 175 -10.48 9.12 -33.54
C ALA A 175 -10.51 10.39 -32.67
N ASN A 176 -11.70 10.71 -32.16
CA ASN A 176 -11.93 11.72 -31.13
C ASN A 176 -12.94 11.18 -30.10
N PRO A 177 -12.51 10.77 -28.89
CA PRO A 177 -11.13 10.79 -28.39
C PRO A 177 -10.23 9.73 -29.04
N SER A 178 -8.92 9.99 -29.14
CA SER A 178 -7.95 9.02 -29.67
C SER A 178 -7.71 7.88 -28.68
N VAL A 179 -7.72 6.64 -29.18
CA VAL A 179 -7.43 5.42 -28.42
C VAL A 179 -5.94 5.14 -28.49
N ILE A 180 -5.32 5.00 -27.33
CA ILE A 180 -3.92 4.63 -27.15
C ILE A 180 -3.85 3.15 -26.80
N ALA A 181 -3.07 2.40 -27.57
CA ALA A 181 -2.74 1.01 -27.26
C ALA A 181 -1.34 0.91 -26.66
N THR A 182 -1.20 0.08 -25.64
CA THR A 182 0.05 -0.15 -24.91
C THR A 182 0.54 -1.58 -25.06
N ALA A 183 1.84 -1.80 -24.94
CA ALA A 183 2.45 -3.13 -25.16
C ALA A 183 2.18 -4.12 -24.01
N THR A 184 2.00 -3.61 -22.79
CA THR A 184 1.71 -4.37 -21.58
C THR A 184 0.59 -3.68 -20.80
N PRO A 185 -0.05 -4.35 -19.83
CA PRO A 185 -1.02 -3.70 -18.98
C PRO A 185 -0.47 -2.42 -18.36
N HIS A 186 -1.18 -1.30 -18.53
CA HIS A 186 -0.69 0.02 -18.13
C HIS A 186 -0.94 0.35 -16.66
N GLY A 187 -1.84 -0.40 -16.01
CA GLY A 187 -2.22 -0.21 -14.61
C GLY A 187 -3.03 1.05 -14.31
N LEU A 188 -3.15 2.00 -15.25
CA LEU A 188 -3.96 3.22 -15.15
C LEU A 188 -5.42 2.96 -14.76
N ASP A 189 -6.00 3.96 -14.11
CA ASP A 189 -7.43 4.11 -13.86
C ASP A 189 -8.00 5.31 -14.64
N SER A 190 -9.32 5.30 -14.85
CA SER A 190 -9.98 6.43 -15.54
C SER A 190 -9.93 7.69 -14.68
N GLY A 191 -9.43 8.79 -15.25
CA GLY A 191 -9.20 10.06 -14.56
C GLY A 191 -7.73 10.32 -14.24
N ASP A 192 -6.86 9.31 -14.33
CA ASP A 192 -5.42 9.48 -14.18
C ASP A 192 -4.85 10.44 -15.22
N THR A 193 -3.84 11.22 -14.83
CA THR A 193 -3.07 12.03 -15.80
C THR A 193 -1.82 11.27 -16.21
N VAL A 194 -1.61 11.17 -17.53
CA VAL A 194 -0.45 10.51 -18.13
C VAL A 194 0.35 11.49 -18.99
N THR A 195 1.67 11.43 -18.88
CA THR A 195 2.58 12.07 -19.84
C THR A 195 2.86 11.09 -20.96
N ILE A 196 2.50 11.46 -22.19
CA ILE A 196 2.93 10.77 -23.41
C ILE A 196 4.19 11.46 -23.94
N ALA A 197 5.27 10.70 -24.16
CA ALA A 197 6.54 11.20 -24.66
C ALA A 197 7.10 10.32 -25.77
N GLY A 198 7.77 10.93 -26.75
CA GLY A 198 8.43 10.22 -27.85
C GLY A 198 7.47 9.54 -28.84
N HIS A 199 6.16 9.84 -28.79
CA HIS A 199 5.21 9.32 -29.77
C HIS A 199 5.37 10.03 -31.12
N ALA A 200 5.43 9.26 -32.21
CA ALA A 200 5.71 9.79 -33.54
C ALA A 200 4.62 9.41 -34.55
N GLY A 201 4.44 10.26 -35.56
CA GLY A 201 3.52 10.00 -36.70
C GLY A 201 2.08 10.45 -36.48
N SER A 202 1.68 10.85 -35.26
CA SER A 202 0.33 11.34 -35.03
C SER A 202 0.13 12.78 -35.53
N THR A 203 -1.06 13.09 -36.04
CA THR A 203 -1.50 14.47 -36.35
C THR A 203 -2.84 14.75 -35.66
N PRO A 204 -2.93 15.72 -34.74
CA PRO A 204 -1.82 16.47 -34.13
C PRO A 204 -0.89 15.56 -33.30
N SER A 205 0.25 16.09 -32.87
CA SER A 205 1.11 15.40 -31.90
C SER A 205 0.32 15.15 -30.61
N ILE A 206 0.34 13.92 -30.12
CA ILE A 206 -0.25 13.55 -28.83
C ILE A 206 0.75 13.61 -27.66
N ASN A 207 2.01 13.99 -27.90
CA ASN A 207 2.97 14.18 -26.80
C ASN A 207 2.49 15.27 -25.83
N GLY A 208 2.67 15.06 -24.53
CA GLY A 208 2.21 15.95 -23.46
C GLY A 208 1.39 15.22 -22.40
N ASP A 209 0.82 16.00 -21.48
CA ASP A 209 0.02 15.49 -20.38
C ASP A 209 -1.45 15.42 -20.77
N HIS A 210 -2.08 14.27 -20.53
CA HIS A 210 -3.48 14.02 -20.87
C HIS A 210 -4.20 13.27 -19.75
N VAL A 211 -5.50 13.53 -19.59
CA VAL A 211 -6.36 12.70 -18.74
C VAL A 211 -6.73 11.44 -19.51
N ALA A 212 -6.46 10.28 -18.92
CA ALA A 212 -6.77 8.97 -19.48
C ALA A 212 -8.19 8.54 -19.13
N THR A 213 -8.89 7.93 -20.09
CA THR A 213 -10.10 7.13 -19.83
C THR A 213 -9.82 5.68 -20.21
N VAL A 214 -9.75 4.82 -19.21
CA VAL A 214 -9.34 3.42 -19.39
C VAL A 214 -10.47 2.61 -19.99
N LEU A 215 -10.17 1.87 -21.06
CA LEU A 215 -11.11 0.99 -21.73
C LEU A 215 -10.84 -0.48 -21.37
N THR A 216 -9.57 -0.88 -21.36
CA THR A 216 -9.12 -2.23 -21.02
C THR A 216 -7.75 -2.14 -20.32
N PRO A 217 -7.17 -3.24 -19.81
CA PRO A 217 -5.84 -3.19 -19.20
C PRO A 217 -4.73 -2.67 -20.13
N THR A 218 -4.91 -2.73 -21.46
CA THR A 218 -3.90 -2.34 -22.46
C THR A 218 -4.33 -1.18 -23.34
N THR A 219 -5.51 -0.58 -23.10
CA THR A 219 -6.03 0.52 -23.92
C THR A 219 -6.74 1.57 -23.08
N PHE A 220 -6.47 2.84 -23.40
CA PHE A 220 -7.14 4.00 -22.83
C PHE A 220 -7.34 5.08 -23.89
N THR A 221 -8.17 6.08 -23.64
CA THR A 221 -8.34 7.23 -24.54
C THR A 221 -7.78 8.51 -23.95
N ILE A 222 -7.38 9.43 -24.83
CA ILE A 222 -7.03 10.81 -24.49
C ILE A 222 -7.94 11.78 -25.25
N PRO A 223 -8.25 12.97 -24.70
CA PRO A 223 -9.17 13.93 -25.33
C PRO A 223 -8.51 14.72 -26.47
N VAL A 224 -7.87 14.02 -27.40
CA VAL A 224 -7.23 14.58 -28.60
C VAL A 224 -7.92 14.02 -29.83
N ASN A 225 -8.38 14.90 -30.72
CA ASN A 225 -8.90 14.54 -32.04
C ASN A 225 -7.75 14.28 -32.99
N VAL A 226 -7.46 13.01 -33.28
CA VAL A 226 -6.35 12.58 -34.13
C VAL A 226 -6.85 12.24 -35.53
N THR A 227 -6.28 12.89 -36.55
CA THR A 227 -6.57 12.67 -37.97
C THR A 227 -5.58 11.74 -38.65
N VAL A 228 -4.38 11.57 -38.08
CA VAL A 228 -3.37 10.58 -38.51
C VAL A 228 -2.85 9.89 -37.25
N GLY A 229 -2.95 8.56 -37.20
CA GLY A 229 -2.44 7.77 -36.07
C GLY A 229 -0.92 7.65 -36.10
N GLY A 230 -0.32 7.47 -34.92
CA GLY A 230 1.12 7.31 -34.74
C GLY A 230 1.49 6.01 -34.03
N THR A 231 2.79 5.81 -33.82
CA THR A 231 3.35 4.63 -33.15
C THR A 231 4.51 5.01 -32.22
N GLY A 232 4.83 4.11 -31.29
CA GLY A 232 5.95 4.26 -30.37
C GLY A 232 5.73 5.30 -29.25
N GLY A 233 6.81 5.58 -28.53
CA GLY A 233 6.78 6.44 -27.35
C GLY A 233 6.42 5.70 -26.06
N THR A 234 6.23 6.46 -24.99
CA THR A 234 5.89 5.95 -23.66
C THR A 234 4.75 6.76 -23.06
N ALA A 235 3.90 6.10 -22.28
CA ALA A 235 2.95 6.73 -21.38
C ALA A 235 3.41 6.51 -19.94
N ARG A 236 3.47 7.57 -19.14
CA ARG A 236 3.83 7.51 -17.71
C ARG A 236 2.76 8.18 -16.87
N ARG A 237 2.25 7.51 -15.83
CA ARG A 237 1.32 8.13 -14.88
C ARG A 237 2.03 9.24 -14.11
N ILE A 238 1.42 10.43 -14.03
CA ILE A 238 1.97 11.53 -13.22
C ILE A 238 1.02 11.98 -12.10
N LYS A 239 -0.27 11.63 -12.21
CA LYS A 239 -1.27 11.92 -11.18
C LYS A 239 -2.30 10.80 -11.13
N THR A 240 -2.80 10.52 -9.92
CA THR A 240 -3.87 9.55 -9.68
C THR A 240 -5.12 10.27 -9.21
N SER A 241 -6.28 9.98 -9.79
CA SER A 241 -7.53 10.69 -9.46
C SER A 241 -8.34 10.07 -8.33
N GLY A 242 -8.06 8.83 -7.94
CA GLY A 242 -8.82 8.08 -6.93
C GLY A 242 -8.53 8.48 -5.48
N GLY A 243 -7.51 9.30 -5.24
CA GLY A 243 -7.00 9.59 -3.90
C GLY A 243 -5.95 8.58 -3.45
N ALA A 244 -5.75 8.49 -2.15
CA ALA A 244 -4.88 7.50 -1.52
C ALA A 244 -5.34 7.17 -0.10
N TRP A 245 -4.76 6.10 0.45
CA TRP A 245 -4.72 5.83 1.88
C TRP A 245 -3.30 6.01 2.38
N SER A 246 -3.15 6.87 3.37
CA SER A 246 -1.91 7.07 4.10
C SER A 246 -1.93 6.30 5.41
N TYR A 247 -0.85 5.59 5.70
CA TYR A 247 -0.72 4.68 6.83
C TYR A 247 0.45 5.09 7.71
N ALA A 248 0.25 5.07 9.03
CA ALA A 248 1.31 5.25 10.02
C ALA A 248 1.17 4.19 11.12
N GLU A 249 2.27 3.51 11.41
CA GLU A 249 2.40 2.52 12.46
C GLU A 249 3.48 3.00 13.45
N VAL A 250 3.16 2.99 14.74
CA VAL A 250 4.05 3.46 15.82
C VAL A 250 4.21 2.35 16.85
N PRO A 251 5.17 1.43 16.68
CA PRO A 251 5.39 0.36 17.65
C PRO A 251 5.87 0.80 19.02
N SER A 252 6.58 1.91 19.12
CA SER A 252 6.98 2.47 20.42
C SER A 252 6.88 3.99 20.37
N LEU A 253 6.45 4.59 21.48
CA LEU A 253 6.36 6.04 21.63
C LEU A 253 6.68 6.46 23.06
N THR A 254 7.70 7.30 23.21
CA THR A 254 7.99 8.07 24.41
C THR A 254 7.97 9.54 24.04
N LEU A 255 6.96 10.26 24.53
CA LEU A 255 6.81 11.68 24.19
C LEU A 255 7.81 12.60 24.89
N GLY A 256 8.47 12.18 25.98
CA GLY A 256 9.46 13.06 26.65
C GLY A 256 8.89 14.42 27.10
N GLY A 257 7.59 14.50 27.41
CA GLY A 257 6.91 15.76 27.74
C GLY A 257 6.26 16.49 26.55
N HIS A 258 6.55 16.07 25.32
CA HIS A 258 5.83 16.54 24.13
C HIS A 258 4.33 16.15 24.20
N THR A 259 3.49 16.85 23.44
CA THR A 259 2.03 16.66 23.42
C THR A 259 1.62 15.42 22.64
N ASN A 260 2.18 15.25 21.45
CA ASN A 260 1.89 14.13 20.55
C ASN A 260 3.02 13.92 19.54
N LEU A 261 2.93 12.82 18.79
CA LEU A 261 3.66 12.59 17.55
C LEU A 261 2.68 12.73 16.38
N THR A 262 2.94 13.63 15.46
CA THR A 262 2.10 13.91 14.30
C THR A 262 2.80 13.49 13.02
N PHE A 263 2.09 12.75 12.17
CA PHE A 263 2.50 12.44 10.80
C PHE A 263 1.72 13.31 9.83
N GLU A 264 2.40 13.97 8.90
CA GLU A 264 1.78 14.66 7.78
C GLU A 264 2.27 14.02 6.47
N PHE A 265 1.31 13.67 5.62
CA PHE A 265 1.57 13.12 4.30
C PHE A 265 1.49 14.22 3.27
N TRP A 266 2.35 14.16 2.27
CA TRP A 266 2.55 15.22 1.30
C TRP A 266 2.61 14.67 -0.11
N ASP A 267 2.14 15.46 -1.06
CA ASP A 267 2.46 15.27 -2.46
C ASP A 267 3.11 16.50 -3.08
N SER A 268 3.72 16.29 -4.25
CA SER A 268 4.30 17.34 -5.07
C SER A 268 4.28 16.97 -6.55
N VAL A 269 4.07 17.97 -7.40
CA VAL A 269 4.18 17.84 -8.87
C VAL A 269 5.64 17.85 -9.31
N ASP A 270 6.48 18.64 -8.63
CA ASP A 270 7.82 19.02 -9.08
C ASP A 270 8.94 18.67 -8.08
N ASN A 271 8.60 18.03 -6.97
CA ASN A 271 9.50 17.73 -5.86
C ASN A 271 10.09 18.99 -5.18
N ALA A 272 9.38 20.12 -5.26
CA ALA A 272 9.79 21.39 -4.66
C ALA A 272 8.65 22.05 -3.88
N VAL A 273 7.47 22.13 -4.48
CA VAL A 273 6.26 22.67 -3.83
C VAL A 273 5.42 21.51 -3.32
N TRP A 274 5.19 21.50 -2.00
CA TRP A 274 4.51 20.41 -1.31
C TRP A 274 3.11 20.82 -0.87
N VAL A 275 2.15 19.92 -1.05
CA VAL A 275 0.77 20.06 -0.57
C VAL A 275 0.49 18.94 0.43
N THR A 276 -0.10 19.29 1.57
CA THR A 276 -0.51 18.31 2.60
C THR A 276 -1.72 17.52 2.09
N LEU A 277 -1.64 16.20 2.20
CA LEU A 277 -2.70 15.25 1.87
C LEU A 277 -3.57 14.97 3.11
N GLY A 278 -2.93 14.50 4.18
CA GLY A 278 -3.61 14.04 5.38
C GLY A 278 -2.67 13.98 6.58
N THR A 279 -3.27 13.85 7.77
CA THR A 279 -2.56 13.91 9.05
C THR A 279 -3.01 12.77 9.97
N VAL A 280 -2.07 12.14 10.66
CA VAL A 280 -2.33 11.12 11.71
C VAL A 280 -1.60 11.54 12.99
N VAL A 281 -2.28 11.48 14.14
CA VAL A 281 -1.75 11.97 15.42
C VAL A 281 -1.78 10.87 16.48
N PHE A 282 -0.68 10.74 17.22
CA PHE A 282 -0.52 9.74 18.28
C PHE A 282 -0.13 10.38 19.62
N THR A 283 -0.85 10.03 20.68
CA THR A 283 -0.53 10.44 22.07
C THR A 283 0.02 9.29 22.91
N THR A 284 -0.12 8.05 22.42
CA THR A 284 0.37 6.83 23.05
C THR A 284 0.85 5.85 21.98
N GLY A 285 1.74 4.93 22.37
CA GLY A 285 2.14 3.78 21.57
C GLY A 285 2.18 2.52 22.45
N PRO A 286 2.10 1.30 21.88
CA PRO A 286 1.97 1.00 20.45
C PRO A 286 0.61 1.45 19.89
N ASN A 287 0.59 2.01 18.68
CA ASN A 287 -0.63 2.48 18.02
C ASN A 287 -0.47 2.55 16.50
N ALA A 288 -1.58 2.60 15.77
CA ALA A 288 -1.62 2.75 14.32
C ALA A 288 -2.77 3.65 13.88
N GLY A 289 -2.58 4.30 12.74
CA GLY A 289 -3.60 5.15 12.15
C GLY A 289 -3.50 5.15 10.64
N ARG A 290 -4.66 5.37 10.01
CA ARG A 290 -4.73 5.63 8.58
C ARG A 290 -5.67 6.80 8.30
N VAL A 291 -5.41 7.51 7.22
CA VAL A 291 -6.25 8.60 6.74
C VAL A 291 -6.51 8.41 5.25
N GLN A 292 -7.74 8.70 4.82
CA GLN A 292 -8.08 8.72 3.41
C GLN A 292 -7.78 10.11 2.85
N ASP A 293 -6.88 10.16 1.88
CA ASP A 293 -6.51 11.35 1.15
C ASP A 293 -7.42 11.46 -0.07
N THR A 294 -8.32 12.43 -0.06
CA THR A 294 -9.27 12.63 -1.17
C THR A 294 -8.67 13.49 -2.28
N GLY A 295 -9.06 13.23 -3.52
CA GLY A 295 -8.68 14.07 -4.67
C GLY A 295 -7.48 13.52 -5.44
N THR A 296 -6.73 14.42 -6.07
CA THR A 296 -5.63 14.04 -6.94
C THR A 296 -4.33 13.89 -6.17
N ILE A 297 -3.67 12.74 -6.34
CA ILE A 297 -2.35 12.49 -5.75
C ILE A 297 -1.28 12.67 -6.82
N ASN A 298 -0.40 13.65 -6.60
CA ASN A 298 0.71 13.99 -7.49
C ASN A 298 1.89 13.02 -7.36
N ARG A 299 2.75 13.06 -8.38
CA ARG A 299 3.87 12.12 -8.63
C ARG A 299 4.75 11.85 -7.41
N TYR A 300 5.25 12.89 -6.77
CA TYR A 300 6.17 12.76 -5.65
C TYR A 300 5.39 12.72 -4.37
N THR A 301 5.71 11.77 -3.50
CA THR A 301 5.08 11.66 -2.18
C THR A 301 6.12 11.57 -1.08
N ALA A 302 5.78 12.11 0.06
CA ALA A 302 6.63 12.17 1.23
C ALA A 302 5.78 12.16 2.51
N VAL A 303 6.44 11.86 3.62
CA VAL A 303 5.91 11.95 4.98
C VAL A 303 6.85 12.77 5.84
N SER A 304 6.28 13.57 6.75
CA SER A 304 6.99 14.18 7.88
C SER A 304 6.44 13.68 9.19
N TRP A 305 7.28 13.67 10.23
CA TRP A 305 6.90 13.37 11.59
C TRP A 305 7.40 14.46 12.54
N ASP A 306 6.56 14.89 13.47
CA ASP A 306 6.83 15.99 14.39
C ASP A 306 6.37 15.62 15.82
N PHE A 307 7.27 15.74 16.79
CA PHE A 307 6.95 15.69 18.21
C PHE A 307 6.46 17.06 18.69
N THR A 308 5.16 17.30 18.60
CA THR A 308 4.60 18.63 18.85
C THR A 308 4.60 19.01 20.33
N GLY A 309 4.64 20.32 20.61
CA GLY A 309 4.67 20.85 21.97
C GLY A 309 6.09 20.94 22.56
N ALA A 310 6.18 21.31 23.83
CA ALA A 310 7.47 21.48 24.53
C ALA A 310 7.81 20.22 25.32
N GLY A 311 8.99 19.66 25.08
CA GLY A 311 9.50 18.49 25.79
C GLY A 311 11.00 18.29 25.60
N SER A 312 11.52 17.18 26.09
CA SER A 312 12.92 16.78 25.93
C SER A 312 13.05 15.27 25.84
N GLY A 313 13.93 14.80 24.95
CA GLY A 313 14.19 13.38 24.74
C GLY A 313 12.99 12.58 24.22
N PRO A 314 12.25 13.04 23.20
CA PRO A 314 11.28 12.19 22.55
C PRO A 314 11.97 11.02 21.85
N SER A 315 11.30 9.88 21.77
CA SER A 315 11.74 8.75 20.96
C SER A 315 10.55 7.93 20.48
N ALA A 316 10.58 7.47 19.24
CA ALA A 316 9.57 6.57 18.70
C ALA A 316 10.19 5.56 17.72
N THR A 317 9.57 4.40 17.58
CA THR A 317 9.78 3.53 16.41
C THR A 317 8.62 3.80 15.45
N ILE A 318 8.91 4.11 14.19
CA ILE A 318 7.88 4.53 13.22
C ILE A 318 8.02 3.82 11.87
N MET A 319 6.89 3.56 11.23
CA MET A 319 6.78 3.18 9.82
C MET A 319 5.61 3.94 9.19
N ALA A 320 5.77 4.38 7.95
CA ALA A 320 4.69 5.04 7.22
C ALA A 320 4.72 4.69 5.73
N GLY A 321 3.54 4.60 5.12
CA GLY A 321 3.38 4.24 3.72
C GLY A 321 2.14 4.89 3.12
N ILE A 322 2.09 4.92 1.79
CA ILE A 322 0.95 5.45 1.04
C ILE A 322 0.53 4.44 -0.04
N ALA A 323 -0.79 4.23 -0.17
CA ALA A 323 -1.38 3.37 -1.17
C ALA A 323 -2.38 4.17 -2.01
N ARG A 324 -2.12 4.32 -3.31
CA ARG A 324 -3.01 5.04 -4.23
C ARG A 324 -4.25 4.21 -4.57
N LEU A 325 -5.36 4.90 -4.78
CA LEU A 325 -6.67 4.33 -5.13
C LEU A 325 -6.95 4.44 -6.64
#